data_AF-A0A8T5A5U3-F1
#
_entry.id   AF-A0A8T5A5U3-F1
#
_cell.length_a   1.000
_cell.length_b   1.000
_cell.length_c   1.000
_cell.angle_alpha   90.00
_cell.angle_beta   90.00
_cell.angle_gamma   90.00
#
_symmetry.space_group_name_H-M   'P 1'
#
loop_
_entity.id
_entity.type
_entity.pdbx_description
1 polymer ?
#
loop_
_entity_poly.entity_id
_entity_poly.type
_entity_poly.pdbx_seq_one_letter_code
_entity_poly.pdbx_strand_id
1 'polypeptide(L)'
;MRGYKPASHIFNVSLSLAFSEEQPPNESLNYGVLKREHVRLTEEAICLTRLLQKTGEYDALTETAENLCLNTETLDNAKEVAAKLPQTWKGPKAPLHILITLMESLKRKTENN
;
A
#
# COMPACT_ATOMS: atom_id res chain seq x y z
N MET A 1 -47.69 -11.17 -9.59
CA MET A 1 -46.26 -11.46 -9.77
C MET A 1 -45.49 -10.85 -8.59
N ARG A 2 -45.02 -11.66 -7.64
CA ARG A 2 -44.23 -11.18 -6.48
C ARG A 2 -42.78 -10.99 -6.92
N GLY A 3 -42.30 -9.74 -6.90
CA GLY A 3 -40.91 -9.41 -7.23
C GLY A 3 -39.96 -9.99 -6.18
N TYR A 4 -39.15 -10.95 -6.60
CA TYR A 4 -38.08 -11.52 -5.80
C TYR A 4 -36.95 -10.48 -5.69
N LYS A 5 -36.76 -9.87 -4.52
CA LYS A 5 -35.55 -9.07 -4.26
C LYS A 5 -34.41 -10.05 -3.95
N PRO A 6 -33.29 -10.02 -4.69
CA PRO A 6 -32.19 -10.94 -4.45
C PRO A 6 -31.63 -10.75 -3.04
N ALA A 7 -31.25 -11.85 -2.39
CA ALA A 7 -30.74 -11.88 -1.02
C ALA A 7 -29.53 -10.97 -0.77
N SER A 8 -28.81 -10.56 -1.82
CA SER A 8 -27.74 -9.56 -1.78
C SER A 8 -28.20 -8.18 -1.30
N HIS A 9 -29.47 -7.84 -1.52
CA HIS A 9 -30.03 -6.55 -1.10
C HIS A 9 -30.38 -6.52 0.39
N ILE A 10 -30.75 -7.67 0.97
CA ILE A 10 -31.02 -7.79 2.41
C ILE A 10 -29.70 -7.83 3.18
N PHE A 11 -28.69 -8.54 2.65
CA PHE A 11 -27.38 -8.65 3.30
C PHE A 11 -26.69 -7.29 3.45
N ASN A 12 -26.78 -6.41 2.45
CA ASN A 12 -26.15 -5.09 2.51
C ASN A 12 -26.87 -4.12 3.49
N VAL A 13 -28.19 -4.20 3.57
CA VAL A 13 -28.98 -3.34 4.47
C VAL A 13 -28.82 -3.75 5.93
N SER A 14 -28.77 -5.06 6.21
CA SER A 14 -28.51 -5.56 7.57
C SER A 14 -27.08 -5.29 8.04
N LEU A 15 -26.08 -5.32 7.15
CA LEU A 15 -24.70 -4.97 7.50
C LEU A 15 -24.54 -3.48 7.79
N SER A 16 -25.28 -2.62 7.09
CA SER A 16 -25.28 -1.16 7.34
C SER A 16 -25.96 -0.76 8.66
N LEU A 17 -26.94 -1.54 9.12
CA LEU A 17 -27.64 -1.29 10.39
C LEU A 17 -26.90 -1.85 11.60
N ALA A 18 -26.20 -2.98 11.45
CA ALA A 18 -25.42 -3.58 12.54
C ALA A 18 -24.10 -2.84 12.87
N PHE A 19 -23.64 -1.93 11.99
CA PHE A 19 -22.43 -1.13 12.22
C PHE A 19 -22.70 0.25 12.84
N SER A 20 -23.96 0.59 13.17
CA SER A 20 -24.33 1.91 13.72
C SER A 20 -24.48 1.98 15.23
N GLU A 21 -24.33 0.89 15.96
CA GLU A 21 -24.37 0.91 17.42
C GLU A 21 -23.07 0.33 17.98
N GLU A 22 -22.47 1.06 18.93
CA GLU A 22 -21.30 0.68 19.73
C GLU A 22 -19.91 0.92 19.09
N GLN A 23 -19.66 2.10 18.49
CA GLN A 23 -18.30 2.67 18.54
C GLN A 23 -18.33 4.04 19.21
N PRO A 24 -17.45 4.32 20.19
CA PRO A 24 -17.37 5.62 20.80
C PRO A 24 -17.11 6.67 19.70
N PRO A 25 -17.74 7.86 19.77
CA PRO A 25 -17.79 8.83 18.67
C PRO A 25 -16.42 9.37 18.21
N ASN A 26 -15.34 9.03 18.92
CA ASN A 26 -13.95 9.34 18.57
C ASN A 26 -13.23 8.23 17.78
N GLU A 27 -13.61 6.95 17.91
CA GLU A 27 -12.95 5.83 17.24
C GLU A 27 -13.42 5.64 15.80
N SER A 28 -14.70 5.88 15.51
CA SER A 28 -15.26 5.74 14.16
C SER A 28 -14.72 6.80 13.19
N LEU A 29 -14.46 8.03 13.67
CA LEU A 29 -13.79 9.09 12.92
C LEU A 29 -12.33 8.72 12.61
N ASN A 30 -11.65 8.04 13.53
CA ASN A 30 -10.25 7.65 13.39
C ASN A 30 -10.10 6.44 12.45
N TYR A 31 -10.96 5.43 12.59
CA TYR A 31 -10.97 4.26 11.70
C TYR A 31 -11.31 4.62 10.26
N GLY A 32 -12.28 5.52 10.03
CA GLY A 32 -12.64 5.98 8.69
C GLY A 32 -11.53 6.78 8.00
N VAL A 33 -10.70 7.50 8.76
CA VAL A 33 -9.49 8.18 8.25
C VAL A 33 -8.39 7.15 7.96
N LEU A 34 -8.13 6.24 8.89
CA LEU A 34 -7.11 5.20 8.74
C LEU A 34 -7.38 4.31 7.54
N LYS A 35 -8.63 3.88 7.36
CA LYS A 35 -9.07 3.08 6.21
C LYS A 35 -8.84 3.81 4.89
N ARG A 36 -9.17 5.12 4.82
CA ARG A 36 -8.93 5.93 3.62
C ARG A 36 -7.45 6.07 3.32
N GLU A 37 -6.63 6.27 4.35
CA GLU A 37 -5.17 6.35 4.19
C GLU A 37 -4.57 5.03 3.72
N HIS A 38 -4.99 3.90 4.28
CA HIS A 38 -4.55 2.58 3.84
C HIS A 38 -4.90 2.31 2.37
N VAL A 39 -6.12 2.67 1.93
CA VAL A 39 -6.53 2.56 0.52
C VAL A 39 -5.64 3.45 -0.35
N ARG A 40 -5.44 4.72 0.03
CA ARG A 40 -4.60 5.68 -0.69
C ARG A 40 -3.16 5.17 -0.87
N LEU A 41 -2.53 4.70 0.20
CA LEU A 41 -1.16 4.14 0.16
C LEU A 41 -1.10 2.86 -0.69
N THR A 42 -2.15 2.04 -0.68
CA THR A 42 -2.21 0.84 -1.54
C THR A 42 -2.32 1.21 -3.02
N GLU A 43 -3.16 2.18 -3.37
CA GLU A 43 -3.29 2.67 -4.74
C GLU A 43 -2.00 3.36 -5.24
N GLU A 44 -1.34 4.13 -4.37
CA GLU A 44 -0.05 4.74 -4.64
C GLU A 44 1.02 3.67 -4.93
N ALA A 45 1.13 2.65 -4.06
CA ALA A 45 2.08 1.56 -4.25
C ALA A 45 1.84 0.82 -5.58
N ILE A 46 0.59 0.51 -5.92
CA ILE A 46 0.24 -0.12 -7.21
C ILE A 46 0.66 0.77 -8.38
N CYS A 47 0.41 2.08 -8.31
CA CYS A 47 0.80 3.02 -9.36
C CYS A 47 2.32 3.08 -9.53
N LEU A 48 3.07 3.16 -8.43
CA LEU A 48 4.54 3.21 -8.44
C LEU A 48 5.14 1.91 -8.98
N THR A 49 4.63 0.75 -8.58
CA THR A 49 5.06 -0.55 -9.11
C THR A 49 4.83 -0.62 -10.62
N ARG A 50 3.64 -0.22 -11.11
CA ARG A 50 3.35 -0.19 -12.56
C ARG A 50 4.25 0.79 -13.31
N LEU A 51 4.55 1.95 -12.72
CA LEU A 51 5.42 2.93 -13.33
C LEU A 51 6.85 2.38 -13.44
N LEU A 52 7.34 1.72 -12.38
CA LEU A 52 8.66 1.10 -12.36
C LEU A 52 8.77 -0.06 -13.36
N GLN A 53 7.74 -0.91 -13.46
CA GLN A 53 7.70 -1.97 -14.47
C GLN A 53 7.78 -1.44 -15.89
N LYS A 54 7.16 -0.29 -16.17
CA LYS A 54 7.24 0.36 -17.49
C LYS A 54 8.62 0.90 -17.84
N THR A 55 9.52 1.11 -16.87
CA THR A 55 10.86 1.58 -17.16
C THR A 55 11.77 0.48 -17.69
N GLY A 56 11.39 -0.79 -17.58
CA GLY A 56 12.23 -1.94 -17.94
C GLY A 56 13.39 -2.22 -16.98
N GLU A 57 13.53 -1.42 -15.92
CA GLU A 57 14.60 -1.53 -14.92
C GLU A 57 14.12 -2.21 -13.64
N TYR A 58 12.83 -2.56 -13.54
CA TYR A 58 12.22 -3.10 -12.32
C TYR A 58 12.97 -4.32 -11.79
N ASP A 59 13.28 -5.29 -12.63
CA ASP A 59 13.92 -6.54 -12.22
C ASP A 59 15.35 -6.28 -11.71
N ALA A 60 16.16 -5.55 -12.48
CA ALA A 60 17.55 -5.22 -12.11
C ALA A 60 17.64 -4.34 -10.85
N LEU A 61 16.69 -3.42 -10.67
CA LEU A 61 16.63 -2.55 -9.51
C LEU A 61 16.18 -3.31 -8.26
N THR A 62 15.24 -4.25 -8.42
CA THR A 62 14.78 -5.13 -7.34
C THR A 62 15.90 -6.09 -6.93
N GLU A 63 16.61 -6.70 -7.89
CA GLU A 63 17.78 -7.52 -7.63
C GLU A 63 18.88 -6.74 -6.88
N THR A 64 19.09 -5.47 -7.24
CA THR A 64 20.03 -4.60 -6.51
C THR A 64 19.57 -4.37 -5.06
N ALA A 65 18.27 -4.19 -4.84
CA ALA A 65 17.72 -4.03 -3.48
C ALA A 65 17.80 -5.33 -2.66
N GLU A 66 17.56 -6.49 -3.28
CA GLU A 66 17.71 -7.81 -2.67
C GLU A 66 19.17 -8.10 -2.31
N ASN A 67 20.12 -7.72 -3.16
CA ASN A 67 21.56 -7.81 -2.89
C ASN A 67 22.00 -6.89 -1.73
N LEU A 68 21.22 -5.84 -1.44
CA LEU A 68 21.39 -5.00 -0.25
C LEU A 68 20.65 -5.56 0.97
N CYS A 69 20.16 -6.81 0.89
CA CYS A 69 19.41 -7.52 1.90
C CYS A 69 18.08 -6.85 2.27
N LEU A 70 17.39 -6.20 1.33
CA LEU A 70 16.08 -5.60 1.62
C LEU A 70 15.12 -6.62 2.22
N ASN A 71 14.58 -6.31 3.40
CA ASN A 71 13.53 -7.11 4.01
C ASN A 71 12.18 -6.73 3.40
N THR A 72 11.69 -7.52 2.46
CA THR A 72 10.43 -7.27 1.76
C THR A 72 9.19 -7.55 2.61
N GLU A 73 9.33 -8.29 3.71
CA GLU A 73 8.22 -8.61 4.62
C GLU A 73 7.93 -7.46 5.59
N THR A 74 8.98 -6.89 6.21
CA THR A 74 8.82 -5.88 7.27
C THR A 74 9.27 -4.48 6.85
N LEU A 75 10.12 -4.36 5.83
CA LEU A 75 10.72 -3.10 5.38
C LEU A 75 11.40 -2.31 6.53
N ASP A 76 11.86 -3.01 7.56
CA ASP A 76 12.53 -2.42 8.72
C ASP A 76 13.84 -1.74 8.30
N ASN A 77 14.63 -2.40 7.46
CA ASN A 77 15.88 -1.92 6.90
C ASN A 77 15.72 -1.04 5.63
N ALA A 78 14.48 -0.72 5.23
CA ALA A 78 14.21 0.04 4.01
C ALA A 78 14.95 1.40 3.96
N LYS A 79 15.11 2.08 5.11
CA LYS A 79 15.86 3.35 5.20
C LYS A 79 17.34 3.17 4.90
N GLU A 80 17.94 2.10 5.41
CA GLU A 80 19.35 1.79 5.18
C GLU A 80 19.59 1.40 3.72
N VAL A 81 18.71 0.55 3.18
CA VAL A 81 18.74 0.14 1.77
C VAL A 81 18.57 1.34 0.85
N ALA A 82 17.61 2.24 1.12
CA ALA A 82 17.40 3.46 0.35
C ALA A 82 18.62 4.42 0.36
N ALA A 83 19.42 4.41 1.43
CA ALA A 83 20.65 5.21 1.50
C ALA A 83 21.81 4.60 0.69
N LYS A 84 21.84 3.26 0.56
CA LYS A 84 22.87 2.52 -0.19
C LYS A 84 22.53 2.40 -1.68
N LEU A 85 21.25 2.31 -2.03
CA LEU A 85 20.78 2.11 -3.41
C LEU A 85 21.35 3.14 -4.41
N PRO A 86 21.40 4.45 -4.13
CA PRO A 86 21.98 5.43 -5.03
C PRO A 86 23.49 5.29 -5.26
N GLN A 87 24.20 4.59 -4.36
CA GLN A 87 25.63 4.34 -4.46
C GLN A 87 25.92 3.09 -5.29
N THR A 88 25.03 2.10 -5.22
CA THR A 88 25.18 0.81 -5.92
C THR A 88 24.57 0.85 -7.32
N TRP A 89 23.48 1.57 -7.51
CA TRP A 89 22.75 1.63 -8.76
C TRP A 89 23.48 2.47 -9.82
N LYS A 90 23.76 1.83 -10.96
CA LYS A 90 24.43 2.49 -12.11
C LYS A 90 23.48 2.91 -13.23
N GLY A 91 22.20 2.52 -13.14
CA GLY A 91 21.20 2.80 -14.15
C GLY A 91 20.55 4.19 -14.00
N PRO A 92 19.38 4.41 -14.63
CA PRO A 92 18.71 5.70 -14.62
C PRO A 92 18.24 6.09 -13.21
N LYS A 93 18.31 7.39 -12.88
CA LYS A 93 17.90 7.93 -11.57
C LYS A 93 16.39 7.92 -11.33
N ALA A 94 15.58 7.96 -12.39
CA ALA A 94 14.12 7.99 -12.28
C ALA A 94 13.53 6.68 -11.70
N PRO A 95 13.85 5.47 -12.25
CA PRO A 95 13.49 4.19 -11.64
C PRO A 95 13.92 4.07 -10.17
N LEU A 96 15.16 4.48 -9.88
CA LEU A 96 15.72 4.50 -8.52
C LEU A 96 14.83 5.31 -7.57
N HIS A 97 14.45 6.53 -7.97
CA HIS A 97 13.59 7.38 -7.15
C HIS A 97 12.21 6.74 -6.92
N ILE A 98 11.61 6.15 -7.96
CA ILE A 98 10.31 5.47 -7.88
C ILE A 98 10.35 4.32 -6.87
N LEU A 99 11.41 3.51 -6.87
CA LEU A 99 11.56 2.41 -5.91
C LEU A 99 11.72 2.90 -4.48
N ILE A 100 12.52 3.95 -4.25
CA ILE A 100 12.68 4.55 -2.93
C ILE A 100 11.31 5.04 -2.42
N THR A 101 10.55 5.76 -3.25
CA THR A 101 9.20 6.23 -2.90
C THR A 101 8.25 5.06 -2.62
N LEU A 102 8.33 3.97 -3.39
CA LEU A 102 7.52 2.77 -3.18
C LEU A 102 7.82 2.15 -1.81
N MET A 103 9.09 1.98 -1.45
CA MET A 103 9.51 1.43 -0.17
C MET A 103 9.02 2.29 1.01
N GLU A 104 9.10 3.61 0.89
CA GLU A 104 8.59 4.53 1.90
C GLU A 104 7.06 4.46 2.05
N SER A 105 6.33 4.38 0.94
CA SER A 105 4.86 4.28 0.97
C SER A 105 4.40 2.96 1.58
N LEU A 106 5.07 1.85 1.25
CA LEU A 106 4.82 0.54 1.86
C LEU A 106 5.13 0.52 3.35
N LYS A 107 6.23 1.16 3.79
CA LYS A 107 6.57 1.28 5.21
C LYS A 107 5.51 2.06 5.98
N ARG A 108 5.06 3.20 5.45
CA ARG A 108 3.95 3.99 6.05
C ARG A 108 2.67 3.18 6.18
N LYS A 109 2.39 2.30 5.21
CA LYS A 109 1.22 1.41 5.27
C LYS A 109 1.33 0.41 6.42
N THR A 110 2.51 -0.18 6.64
CA THR A 110 2.75 -1.12 7.74
C THR A 110 2.71 -0.44 9.11
N GLU A 111 3.25 0.77 9.22
CA GLU A 111 3.26 1.56 10.47
C GLU A 111 1.86 2.08 10.87
N ASN A 112 0.94 2.19 9.91
CA ASN A 112 -0.44 2.67 10.09
C ASN A 112 -1.48 1.54 10.26
N ASN A 113 -1.07 0.29 10.54
CA ASN A 113 -1.95 -0.86 10.74
C ASN A 113 -1.76 -1.46 12.14
#